data_AF-A0A2D9HX15-F1
#
_entry.id   AF-A0A2D9HX15-F1
#
_cell.length_a   1.000
_cell.length_b   1.000
_cell.length_c   1.000
_cell.angle_alpha   90.00
_cell.angle_beta   90.00
_cell.angle_gamma   90.00
#
_symmetry.space_group_name_H-M   'P 1'
#
loop_
_entity.id
_entity.type
_entity.pdbx_description
1 polymer ?
#
loop_
_entity_poly.entity_id
_entity_poly.type
_entity_poly.pdbx_seq_one_letter_code
_entity_poly.pdbx_strand_id
1 'polypeptide(L)'
;MTFSPKNPPRRFHVGQDGEIELQDCGSVHLTPNQQVTFRTEGQNQTAFDVTRKDFGYYASNSLNGTLPRQGLRPALCKNKNHALLYLLLVETGKEAEFLHYLAQTGMVLIAWMDNLSDEALAALSRNQA
;
A
#
# COMPACT_ATOMS: atom_id res chain seq x y z
N MET A 1 10.65 -5.22 19.16
CA MET A 1 10.26 -5.80 17.87
C MET A 1 10.83 -7.20 17.76
N THR A 2 10.05 -8.13 17.22
CA THR A 2 10.49 -9.51 16.95
C THR A 2 10.10 -9.90 15.53
N PHE A 3 11.06 -10.35 14.70
CA PHE A 3 10.78 -10.93 13.39
C PHE A 3 10.68 -12.45 13.47
N SER A 4 9.63 -13.01 12.88
CA SER A 4 9.34 -14.45 12.84
C SER A 4 9.35 -14.91 11.36
N PRO A 5 10.50 -15.37 10.84
CA PRO A 5 10.63 -15.76 9.43
C PRO A 5 9.92 -17.09 9.12
N LYS A 6 9.50 -17.25 7.86
CA LYS A 6 9.07 -18.53 7.27
C LYS A 6 10.16 -19.03 6.34
N ASN A 7 10.68 -20.23 6.59
CA ASN A 7 11.73 -20.84 5.78
C ASN A 7 11.39 -22.32 5.46
N PRO A 8 11.02 -22.65 4.21
CA PRO A 8 10.88 -21.74 3.07
C PRO A 8 9.68 -20.78 3.21
N PRO A 9 9.66 -19.63 2.49
CA PRO A 9 8.48 -18.78 2.41
C PRO A 9 7.26 -19.55 1.87
N ARG A 10 6.06 -19.22 2.36
CA ARG A 10 4.82 -19.78 1.81
C ARG A 10 4.53 -19.11 0.46
N ARG A 11 4.42 -19.91 -0.60
CA ARG A 11 4.09 -19.43 -1.95
C ARG A 11 2.61 -19.51 -2.22
N PHE A 12 2.07 -18.53 -2.95
CA PHE A 12 0.67 -18.50 -3.37
C PHE A 12 0.52 -17.65 -4.62
N HIS A 13 -0.53 -17.89 -5.41
CA HIS A 13 -0.76 -17.24 -6.69
C HIS A 13 -1.91 -16.25 -6.62
N VAL A 14 -1.75 -15.11 -7.30
CA VAL A 14 -2.75 -14.05 -7.49
C VAL A 14 -2.79 -13.64 -8.97
N GLY A 15 -3.72 -12.75 -9.33
CA GLY A 15 -4.05 -12.46 -10.74
C GLY A 15 -5.36 -13.12 -11.15
N GLN A 16 -5.92 -12.73 -12.30
CA GLN A 16 -7.15 -13.35 -12.79
C GLN A 16 -6.92 -14.81 -13.17
N ASP A 17 -5.72 -15.14 -13.67
CA ASP A 17 -5.34 -16.47 -14.13
C ASP A 17 -4.31 -17.14 -13.19
N GLY A 18 -4.02 -16.52 -12.04
CA GLY A 18 -3.02 -17.02 -11.08
C GLY A 18 -1.57 -16.85 -11.54
N GLU A 19 -1.33 -15.92 -12.46
CA GLU A 19 -0.06 -15.72 -13.14
C GLU A 19 1.03 -15.07 -12.27
N ILE A 20 0.66 -14.48 -11.12
CA ILE A 20 1.58 -13.78 -10.22
C ILE A 20 1.84 -14.63 -8.97
N GLU A 21 3.06 -15.16 -8.80
CA GLU A 21 3.47 -15.82 -7.56
C GLU A 21 3.91 -14.79 -6.51
N LEU A 22 3.30 -14.83 -5.33
CA LEU A 22 3.70 -14.07 -4.15
C LEU A 22 4.29 -14.98 -3.08
N GLN A 23 5.18 -14.42 -2.26
CA GLN A 23 5.85 -15.13 -1.17
C GLN A 23 5.57 -14.45 0.17
N ASP A 24 5.04 -15.22 1.09
CA ASP A 24 4.82 -14.84 2.49
C ASP A 24 6.04 -15.28 3.31
N CYS A 25 6.94 -14.31 3.55
CA CYS A 25 8.27 -14.51 4.13
C CYS A 25 8.29 -14.56 5.67
N GLY A 26 7.19 -14.24 6.35
CA GLY A 26 7.12 -14.18 7.81
C GLY A 26 6.36 -12.98 8.35
N SER A 27 6.50 -12.73 9.65
CA SER A 27 5.75 -11.69 10.37
C SER A 27 6.66 -10.86 11.26
N VAL A 28 6.38 -9.56 11.37
CA VAL A 28 7.03 -8.65 12.33
C VAL A 28 6.05 -8.34 13.46
N HIS A 29 6.47 -8.57 14.71
CA HIS A 29 5.73 -8.24 15.91
C HIS A 29 6.25 -6.94 16.52
N LEU A 30 5.36 -5.95 16.63
CA LEU A 30 5.64 -4.64 17.23
C LEU A 30 4.83 -4.49 18.52
N THR A 31 5.47 -3.98 19.58
CA THR A 31 4.74 -3.47 20.74
C THR A 31 4.25 -2.05 20.47
N PRO A 32 3.27 -1.52 21.22
CA PRO A 32 2.88 -0.11 21.11
C PRO A 32 4.10 0.82 21.13
N ASN A 33 4.05 1.84 20.27
CA ASN A 33 5.08 2.85 20.03
C ASN A 33 6.37 2.34 19.37
N GLN A 34 6.34 1.18 18.71
CA GLN A 34 7.42 0.72 17.83
C GLN A 34 7.07 0.93 16.35
N GLN A 35 8.08 1.34 15.58
CA GLN A 35 8.02 1.52 14.12
C GLN A 35 8.98 0.54 13.44
N VAL A 36 8.59 0.06 12.25
CA VAL A 36 9.50 -0.53 11.26
C VAL A 36 9.37 0.22 9.94
N THR A 37 10.51 0.46 9.31
CA THR A 37 10.61 1.04 7.97
C THR A 37 10.99 -0.04 6.97
N PHE A 38 10.17 -0.23 5.94
CA PHE A 38 10.49 -1.04 4.77
C PHE A 38 11.17 -0.16 3.73
N ARG A 39 12.29 -0.61 3.17
CA ARG A 39 13.09 0.14 2.18
C ARG A 39 13.33 -0.69 0.94
N THR A 40 13.34 -0.04 -0.21
CA THR A 40 13.83 -0.66 -1.45
C THR A 40 15.33 -0.42 -1.60
N GLU A 41 16.00 -1.35 -2.28
CA GLU A 41 17.41 -1.22 -2.64
C GLU A 41 17.55 -0.44 -3.97
N GLY A 42 18.75 0.07 -4.27
CA GLY A 42 19.05 0.75 -5.54
C GLY A 42 19.04 2.28 -5.47
N GLN A 43 18.94 2.94 -6.64
CA GLN A 43 19.05 4.40 -6.77
C GLN A 43 17.77 5.15 -6.36
N ASN A 44 16.61 4.53 -6.53
CA ASN A 44 15.31 5.10 -6.15
C ASN A 44 14.80 4.45 -4.86
N GLN A 45 15.55 4.66 -3.77
CA GLN A 45 15.19 4.10 -2.47
C GLN A 45 13.87 4.72 -1.98
N THR A 46 12.88 3.86 -1.77
CA THR A 46 11.65 4.25 -1.11
C THR A 46 11.68 3.88 0.36
N ALA A 47 10.78 4.47 1.14
CA ALA A 47 10.59 4.11 2.54
C ALA A 47 9.11 4.09 2.87
N PHE A 48 8.66 3.01 3.51
CA PHE A 48 7.30 2.86 4.02
C PHE A 48 7.34 2.51 5.51
N ASP A 49 6.71 3.32 6.34
CA ASP A 49 6.76 3.23 7.79
C ASP A 49 5.45 2.68 8.35
N VAL A 50 5.57 1.58 9.10
CA VAL A 50 4.46 0.97 9.85
C VAL A 50 4.74 1.11 11.34
N THR A 51 3.88 1.83 12.05
CA THR A 51 4.00 2.02 13.50
C THR A 51 2.82 1.41 14.22
N ARG A 52 3.11 0.62 15.27
CA ARG A 52 2.12 0.11 16.21
C ARG A 52 1.83 1.17 17.28
N LYS A 53 0.56 1.37 17.59
CA LYS A 53 0.06 2.20 18.71
C LYS A 53 -0.91 1.38 19.54
N ASP A 54 -1.33 1.84 20.72
CA ASP A 54 -2.28 1.07 21.53
C ASP A 54 -3.59 0.78 20.78
N PHE A 55 -4.09 1.75 20.00
CA PHE A 55 -5.33 1.63 19.23
C PHE A 55 -5.23 0.77 17.96
N GLY A 56 -4.04 0.41 17.48
CA GLY A 56 -3.91 -0.27 16.19
C GLY A 56 -2.58 -0.01 15.50
N TYR A 57 -2.66 0.23 14.19
CA TYR A 57 -1.53 0.66 13.37
C TYR A 57 -1.86 2.03 12.79
N TYR A 58 -0.86 2.89 12.69
CA TYR A 58 -0.94 4.05 11.82
C TYR A 58 0.19 3.97 10.80
N ALA A 59 -0.17 4.05 9.52
CA ALA A 59 0.79 4.28 8.45
C ALA A 59 1.40 5.66 8.72
N SER A 60 2.67 5.70 9.13
CA SER A 60 3.25 6.93 9.70
C SER A 60 3.49 8.01 8.65
N ASN A 61 3.42 7.62 7.39
CA ASN A 61 3.63 8.48 6.25
C ASN A 61 2.33 9.21 5.90
N SER A 62 2.37 10.55 5.86
CA SER A 62 1.24 11.33 5.37
C SER A 62 1.06 11.16 3.85
N LEU A 63 -0.20 11.07 3.41
CA LEU A 63 -0.58 10.78 2.03
C LEU A 63 0.00 11.77 1.03
N ASN A 64 -0.09 13.06 1.34
CA ASN A 64 0.30 14.18 0.49
C ASN A 64 1.59 14.88 0.99
N GLY A 65 2.38 14.20 1.83
CA GLY A 65 3.59 14.79 2.41
C GLY A 65 4.74 13.79 2.43
N THR A 66 4.77 12.92 3.44
CA THR A 66 5.90 12.03 3.67
C THR A 66 6.01 10.94 2.62
N LEU A 67 4.89 10.35 2.17
CA LEU A 67 4.92 9.33 1.10
C LEU A 67 5.55 9.87 -0.20
N PRO A 68 5.08 11.00 -0.80
CA PRO A 68 5.70 11.55 -2.00
C PRO A 68 7.19 11.87 -1.82
N ARG A 69 7.59 12.41 -0.66
CA ARG A 69 9.02 12.69 -0.35
C ARG A 69 9.87 11.42 -0.24
N GLN A 70 9.26 10.28 0.07
CA GLN A 70 9.91 8.97 0.10
C GLN A 70 9.72 8.21 -1.21
N GLY A 71 9.33 8.88 -2.30
CA GLY A 71 9.19 8.29 -3.62
C GLY A 71 7.98 7.37 -3.78
N LEU A 72 6.99 7.44 -2.89
CA LEU A 72 5.79 6.61 -2.92
C LEU A 72 4.53 7.46 -3.15
N ARG A 73 3.63 6.96 -3.99
CA ARG A 73 2.32 7.55 -4.27
C ARG A 73 1.21 6.63 -3.77
N PRO A 74 0.36 7.07 -2.84
CA PRO A 74 -0.77 6.30 -2.36
C PRO A 74 -1.89 6.28 -3.40
N ALA A 75 -2.36 5.08 -3.74
CA ALA A 75 -3.44 4.83 -4.69
C ALA A 75 -4.61 4.14 -3.97
N LEU A 76 -5.79 4.78 -4.00
CA LEU A 76 -7.04 4.11 -3.67
C LEU A 76 -7.51 3.35 -4.90
N CYS A 77 -7.65 2.04 -4.78
CA CYS A 77 -8.06 1.16 -5.86
C CYS A 77 -9.33 0.40 -5.49
N LYS A 78 -10.05 -0.09 -6.50
CA LYS A 78 -11.25 -0.90 -6.33
C LYS A 78 -11.13 -2.17 -7.17
N ASN A 79 -11.50 -3.30 -6.60
CA ASN A 79 -11.71 -4.52 -7.38
C ASN A 79 -13.06 -4.44 -8.11
N LYS A 80 -13.09 -4.75 -9.41
CA LYS A 80 -14.28 -4.64 -10.26
C LYS A 80 -15.41 -5.59 -9.86
N ASN A 81 -15.08 -6.78 -9.34
CA ASN A 81 -16.04 -7.87 -9.10
C ASN A 81 -16.74 -7.77 -7.76
N HIS A 82 -16.03 -7.33 -6.71
CA HIS A 82 -16.55 -7.34 -5.34
C HIS A 82 -16.65 -5.97 -4.68
N ALA A 83 -16.35 -4.91 -5.43
CA ALA A 83 -16.34 -3.53 -4.96
C ALA A 83 -15.46 -3.25 -3.72
N LEU A 84 -14.57 -4.18 -3.38
CA LEU A 84 -13.61 -4.02 -2.30
C LEU A 84 -12.59 -2.92 -2.65
N LEU A 85 -12.28 -2.09 -1.67
CA LEU A 85 -11.31 -1.01 -1.78
C LEU A 85 -9.96 -1.43 -1.21
N TYR A 86 -8.89 -0.96 -1.84
CA TYR A 86 -7.51 -1.28 -1.49
C TYR A 86 -6.67 -0.01 -1.48
N LEU A 87 -5.75 0.08 -0.52
CA LEU A 87 -4.67 1.07 -0.52
C LEU A 87 -3.41 0.41 -1.05
N LEU A 88 -2.87 0.95 -2.14
CA LEU A 88 -1.60 0.52 -2.72
C LEU A 88 -0.61 1.69 -2.68
N LEU A 89 0.68 1.39 -2.56
CA LEU A 89 1.76 2.38 -2.61
C LEU A 89 2.59 2.11 -3.86
N VAL A 90 2.74 3.15 -4.69
CA VAL A 90 3.38 3.04 -6.01
C VAL A 90 4.66 3.85 -6.02
N GLU A 91 5.76 3.24 -6.43
CA GLU A 91 7.00 3.99 -6.61
C GLU A 91 6.83 5.07 -7.69
N THR A 92 7.39 6.25 -7.46
CA THR A 92 7.35 7.35 -8.44
C THR A 92 8.09 6.92 -9.71
N GLY A 93 7.43 7.08 -10.86
CA GLY A 93 7.94 6.63 -12.15
C GLY A 93 7.55 5.19 -12.51
N LYS A 94 6.84 4.47 -11.62
CA LYS A 94 6.30 3.11 -11.86
C LYS A 94 4.80 3.07 -12.09
N GLU A 95 4.18 4.22 -12.37
CA GLU A 95 2.74 4.32 -12.57
C GLU A 95 2.24 3.49 -13.76
N ALA A 96 3.02 3.38 -14.84
CA ALA A 96 2.63 2.61 -16.01
C ALA A 96 2.58 1.10 -15.71
N GLU A 97 3.62 0.56 -15.06
CA GLU A 97 3.66 -0.83 -14.62
C GLU A 97 2.54 -1.13 -13.60
N PHE A 98 2.27 -0.19 -12.70
CA PHE A 98 1.18 -0.29 -11.75
C PHE A 98 -0.20 -0.37 -12.43
N LEU A 99 -0.47 0.51 -13.40
CA LEU A 99 -1.73 0.48 -14.15
C LEU A 99 -1.88 -0.82 -14.95
N HIS A 100 -0.78 -1.37 -15.48
CA HIS A 100 -0.78 -2.68 -16.12
C HIS A 100 -1.17 -3.79 -15.12
N TYR A 101 -0.57 -3.79 -13.93
CA TYR A 101 -0.92 -4.73 -12.85
C TYR A 101 -2.41 -4.63 -12.47
N LEU A 102 -2.97 -3.43 -12.34
CA LEU A 102 -4.41 -3.27 -12.05
C LEU A 102 -5.27 -3.89 -13.14
N ALA A 103 -4.90 -3.73 -14.42
CA ALA A 103 -5.63 -4.34 -15.52
C ALA A 103 -5.61 -5.88 -15.43
N GLN A 104 -4.44 -6.48 -15.19
CA GLN A 104 -4.27 -7.92 -15.04
C GLN A 104 -5.04 -8.49 -13.84
N THR A 105 -5.09 -7.75 -12.73
CA THR A 105 -5.75 -8.18 -11.50
C THR A 105 -7.22 -7.80 -11.41
N GLY A 106 -7.80 -7.21 -12.46
CA GLY A 106 -9.22 -6.82 -12.48
C GLY A 106 -9.55 -5.68 -11.52
N MET A 107 -8.58 -4.82 -11.25
CA MET A 107 -8.72 -3.65 -10.40
C MET A 107 -8.76 -2.37 -11.24
N VAL A 108 -9.23 -1.29 -10.61
CA VAL A 108 -9.20 0.07 -11.18
C VAL A 108 -8.66 1.05 -10.15
N LEU A 109 -7.94 2.04 -10.61
CA LEU A 109 -7.56 3.19 -9.82
C LEU A 109 -8.81 4.08 -9.61
N ILE A 110 -9.09 4.42 -8.37
CA ILE A 110 -10.15 5.37 -8.00
C ILE A 110 -9.57 6.76 -7.85
N ALA A 111 -8.50 6.89 -7.07
CA ALA A 111 -7.84 8.17 -6.86
C ALA A 111 -6.37 7.99 -6.45
N TRP A 112 -5.56 8.92 -6.89
CA TRP A 112 -4.28 9.21 -6.25
C TRP A 112 -4.56 10.03 -4.99
N MET A 113 -4.13 9.53 -3.83
CA MET A 113 -4.49 10.12 -2.53
C MET A 113 -3.52 11.22 -2.08
N ASP A 114 -2.42 11.42 -2.80
CA ASP A 114 -1.44 12.48 -2.60
C ASP A 114 -1.88 13.83 -3.16
N ASN A 115 -2.93 13.88 -3.98
CA ASN A 115 -3.38 15.09 -4.67
C ASN A 115 -4.92 15.23 -4.80
N LEU A 116 -5.66 14.76 -3.80
CA LEU A 116 -7.12 14.94 -3.77
C LEU A 116 -7.50 16.42 -3.80
N SER A 117 -8.42 16.79 -4.69
CA SER A 117 -8.98 18.16 -4.73
C SER A 117 -9.86 18.44 -3.51
N ASP A 118 -10.04 19.72 -3.18
CA ASP A 118 -10.98 20.14 -2.13
C ASP A 118 -12.42 19.64 -2.41
N GLU A 119 -12.82 19.58 -3.68
CA GLU A 119 -14.10 19.01 -4.08
C GLU A 119 -14.20 17.51 -3.76
N ALA A 120 -13.15 16.75 -4.05
CA ALA A 120 -13.09 15.33 -3.74
C ALA A 120 -13.08 15.10 -2.22
N LEU A 121 -12.34 15.91 -1.46
CA LEU A 121 -12.35 15.89 0.00
C LEU A 121 -13.74 16.21 0.56
N ALA A 122 -14.39 17.25 0.03
CA ALA A 122 -15.75 17.62 0.44
C ALA A 122 -16.77 16.51 0.12
N ALA A 123 -16.61 15.80 -1.00
CA ALA A 123 -17.45 14.64 -1.33
C ALA A 123 -17.29 13.50 -0.32
N LEU A 124 -16.08 13.29 0.22
CA LEU A 124 -15.83 12.28 1.27
C LEU A 124 -16.41 12.70 2.63
N SER A 125 -16.30 13.97 3.01
CA SER A 125 -16.78 14.47 4.30
C SER A 125 -18.30 14.44 4.45
N ARG A 126 -19.05 14.55 3.34
CA ARG A 126 -20.52 14.53 3.35
C ARG A 126 -21.16 13.19 3.76
N ASN A 127 -20.36 12.13 3.90
CA ASN A 127 -20.80 10.80 4.31
C ASN A 127 -20.45 10.44 5.77
N GLN A 128 -19.96 11.40 6.56
CA GLN A 128 -19.78 11.23 8.00
C GLN A 128 -21.07 11.66 8.70
N ALA A 129 -21.93 10.68 8.97
CA ALA A 129 -23.10 10.82 9.86
C ALA A 129 -22.67 10.68 11.33
#